data_AF-A0A2S0WD82-F1
#
_entry.id   AF-A0A2S0WD82-F1
#
_cell.length_a   1.000
_cell.length_b   1.000
_cell.length_c   1.000
_cell.angle_alpha   90.00
_cell.angle_beta   90.00
_cell.angle_gamma   90.00
#
_symmetry.space_group_name_H-M   'P 1'
#
loop_
_entity.id
_entity.type
_entity.pdbx_description
1 polymer ?
#
loop_
_entity_poly.entity_id
_entity_poly.type
_entity_poly.pdbx_seq_one_letter_code
_entity_poly.pdbx_strand_id
1 'polypeptide(L)'
;MNSKHTSKAIAAGFFALAALGLAACSPPHQVDSAEKVDTATTQDPRSLAGAAQASAESAPRSNVAEAAAPIEASGTPVFIDCGKPAGSEPKRITLSCQDQNDFIEDITWDEWSSTIATGTGTRVTVDPDRRVENTEIVLGSPQEVNGGLQYTTVSVAGVSVNPGTQY
;
A
#
# COMPACT_ATOMS: atom_id res chain seq x y z
N MET A 1 65.00 -25.17 -18.15
CA MET A 1 65.41 -25.89 -16.93
C MET A 1 64.25 -25.92 -15.95
N ASN A 2 63.89 -27.14 -15.53
CA ASN A 2 62.89 -27.41 -14.51
C ASN A 2 63.40 -26.99 -13.13
N SER A 3 62.53 -26.42 -12.30
CA SER A 3 62.58 -26.67 -10.86
C SER A 3 61.15 -26.87 -10.35
N LYS A 4 60.88 -28.13 -9.96
CA LYS A 4 59.69 -28.52 -9.21
C LYS A 4 59.99 -28.33 -7.73
N HIS A 5 59.14 -27.63 -6.99
CA HIS A 5 59.09 -27.77 -5.53
C HIS A 5 57.68 -28.21 -5.13
N THR A 6 57.61 -29.42 -4.62
CA THR A 6 56.44 -30.04 -4.01
C THR A 6 56.57 -29.87 -2.49
N SER A 7 55.52 -29.40 -1.80
CA SER A 7 54.82 -30.15 -0.74
C SER A 7 54.12 -29.29 0.33
N LYS A 8 52.84 -29.63 0.54
CA LYS A 8 52.07 -29.75 1.80
C LYS A 8 51.43 -28.49 2.44
N ALA A 9 50.11 -28.42 2.19
CA ALA A 9 48.97 -28.22 3.10
C ALA A 9 49.18 -27.58 4.49
N ILE A 10 48.32 -26.60 4.82
CA ILE A 10 47.52 -26.50 6.06
C ILE A 10 46.32 -25.58 5.79
N ALA A 11 45.19 -25.96 6.39
CA ALA A 11 43.86 -25.35 6.29
C ALA A 11 43.72 -24.02 7.05
N ALA A 12 42.73 -23.22 6.65
CA ALA A 12 41.71 -22.57 7.52
C ALA A 12 41.12 -21.36 6.79
N GLY A 13 39.80 -21.37 6.59
CA GLY A 13 39.08 -20.25 6.02
C GLY A 13 38.86 -19.12 7.02
N PHE A 14 38.67 -17.91 6.50
CA PHE A 14 37.93 -16.83 7.15
C PHE A 14 37.12 -16.11 6.07
N PHE A 15 35.79 -16.24 6.15
CA PHE A 15 34.85 -15.41 5.40
C PHE A 15 34.84 -14.01 6.03
N ALA A 16 35.33 -13.01 5.30
CA ALA A 16 35.10 -11.61 5.65
C ALA A 16 33.77 -11.17 5.03
N LEU A 17 32.70 -11.21 5.82
CA LEU A 17 31.43 -10.57 5.47
C LEU A 17 31.62 -9.05 5.52
N ALA A 18 31.68 -8.42 4.35
CA ALA A 18 31.58 -6.97 4.24
C ALA A 18 30.11 -6.57 4.51
N ALA A 19 29.82 -6.12 5.72
CA ALA A 19 28.55 -5.48 6.04
C ALA A 19 28.56 -4.08 5.40
N LEU A 20 27.78 -3.90 4.34
CA LEU A 20 27.44 -2.57 3.83
C LEU A 20 26.56 -1.88 4.88
N GLY A 21 27.07 -0.81 5.47
CA GLY A 21 26.34 0.01 6.42
C GLY A 21 25.14 0.67 5.73
N LEU A 22 23.93 0.28 6.15
CA LEU A 22 22.75 1.10 5.94
C LEU A 22 22.92 2.32 6.84
N ALA A 23 23.28 3.46 6.24
CA ALA A 23 23.05 4.74 6.87
C ALA A 23 21.55 4.85 7.11
N ALA A 24 21.10 4.49 8.30
CA ALA A 24 19.74 4.72 8.74
C ALA A 24 19.54 6.24 8.73
N CYS A 25 18.68 6.71 7.82
CA CYS A 25 18.15 8.06 7.86
C CYS A 25 17.34 8.21 9.16
N SER A 26 17.99 8.56 10.27
CA SER A 26 17.34 9.15 11.43
C SER A 26 17.22 10.65 11.15
N PRO A 27 15.99 11.18 11.00
CA PRO A 27 15.80 12.61 10.80
C PRO A 27 16.48 13.38 11.93
N PRO A 28 17.27 14.44 11.62
CA PRO A 28 17.79 15.29 12.67
C PRO A 28 16.60 15.84 13.46
N HIS A 29 16.69 15.79 14.79
CA HIS A 29 15.69 16.26 15.77
C HIS A 29 14.64 15.26 16.28
N GLN A 30 14.84 13.94 16.12
CA GLN A 30 14.07 12.97 16.92
C GLN A 30 14.51 13.05 18.39
N VAL A 31 13.57 13.39 19.28
CA VAL A 31 13.76 13.31 20.73
C VAL A 31 13.01 12.08 21.21
N ASP A 32 13.74 10.99 21.48
CA ASP A 32 13.14 9.78 22.00
C ASP A 32 12.77 9.94 23.48
N SER A 33 11.51 9.67 23.82
CA SER A 33 11.09 9.56 25.22
C SER A 33 11.63 8.27 25.84
N ALA A 34 12.34 8.41 26.97
CA ALA A 34 12.85 7.30 27.78
C ALA A 34 11.75 6.55 28.55
N GLU A 35 10.61 7.21 28.78
CA GLU A 35 9.43 6.62 29.40
C GLU A 35 8.67 5.77 28.37
N LYS A 36 8.63 4.45 28.58
CA LYS A 36 7.80 3.53 27.79
C LYS A 36 6.59 3.14 28.65
N VAL A 37 5.40 3.53 28.22
CA VAL A 37 4.16 3.09 28.86
C VAL A 37 3.76 1.72 28.32
N ASP A 38 3.61 0.76 29.22
CA ASP A 38 3.24 -0.62 28.89
C ASP A 38 1.71 -0.74 28.84
N THR A 39 1.12 -0.33 27.71
CA THR A 39 -0.34 -0.40 27.48
C THR A 39 -0.81 -1.76 26.94
N ALA A 40 0.05 -2.79 26.99
CA ALA A 40 -0.31 -4.14 26.55
C ALA A 40 -1.16 -4.86 27.61
N THR A 41 -2.47 -4.54 27.66
CA THR A 41 -3.42 -5.33 28.45
C THR A 41 -3.74 -6.62 27.71
N THR A 42 -3.25 -7.76 28.24
CA THR A 42 -3.63 -9.08 27.74
C THR A 42 -5.11 -9.32 28.01
N GLN A 43 -5.88 -9.58 26.94
CA GLN A 43 -7.27 -10.00 27.04
C GLN A 43 -7.30 -11.50 27.37
N ASP A 44 -8.01 -11.89 28.43
CA ASP A 44 -8.20 -13.30 28.76
C ASP A 44 -9.32 -13.89 27.86
N PRO A 45 -9.00 -14.81 26.94
CA PRO A 45 -9.99 -15.43 26.05
C PRO A 45 -10.99 -16.34 26.79
N ARG A 46 -10.80 -16.60 28.09
CA ARG A 46 -11.74 -17.37 28.94
C ARG A 46 -12.76 -16.52 29.69
N SER A 47 -12.75 -15.20 29.53
CA SER A 47 -13.75 -14.31 30.14
C SER A 47 -15.17 -14.50 29.57
N LEU A 48 -15.30 -15.23 28.46
CA LEU A 48 -16.59 -15.65 27.90
C LEU A 48 -17.09 -16.94 28.57
N ALA A 49 -18.23 -16.86 29.26
CA ALA A 49 -18.92 -18.04 29.75
C ALA A 49 -19.46 -18.86 28.56
N GLY A 50 -18.78 -19.97 28.21
CA GLY A 50 -19.28 -20.91 27.20
C GLY A 50 -18.26 -21.73 26.41
N ALA A 51 -16.95 -21.60 26.63
CA ALA A 51 -15.95 -22.36 25.86
C ALA A 51 -15.47 -23.62 26.60
N ALA A 52 -16.29 -24.67 26.63
CA ALA A 52 -15.85 -26.01 27.00
C ALA A 52 -15.51 -26.83 25.75
N GLN A 53 -14.20 -27.08 25.59
CA GLN A 53 -13.55 -28.23 24.93
C GLN A 53 -13.65 -28.40 23.40
N ALA A 54 -12.57 -28.01 22.71
CA ALA A 54 -11.79 -28.93 21.88
C ALA A 54 -10.37 -28.38 21.65
N SER A 55 -9.43 -29.31 21.50
CA SER A 55 -7.98 -29.21 21.64
C SER A 55 -7.24 -28.38 20.57
N ALA A 56 -6.09 -27.86 21.01
CA ALA A 56 -4.89 -27.45 20.28
C ALA A 56 -4.96 -27.35 18.74
N GLU A 57 -4.94 -26.11 18.25
CA GLU A 57 -4.35 -25.74 16.97
C GLU A 57 -3.63 -24.40 17.21
N SER A 58 -2.39 -24.28 16.75
CA SER A 58 -1.61 -23.05 16.90
C SER A 58 -2.33 -21.91 16.19
N ALA A 59 -2.68 -20.84 16.90
CA ALA A 59 -3.14 -19.62 16.25
C ALA A 59 -2.01 -19.08 15.35
N PRO A 60 -2.27 -18.77 14.08
CA PRO A 60 -1.24 -18.27 13.18
C PRO A 60 -0.69 -16.96 13.74
N ARG A 61 0.63 -16.84 13.76
CA ARG A 61 1.31 -15.54 13.92
C ARG A 61 0.73 -14.58 12.89
N SER A 62 0.58 -13.31 13.28
CA SER A 62 0.31 -12.21 12.37
C SER A 62 0.98 -12.47 11.04
N ASN A 63 0.17 -12.58 10.00
CA ASN A 63 0.55 -12.36 8.63
C ASN A 63 1.25 -11.00 8.57
N VAL A 64 2.57 -11.01 8.77
CA VAL A 64 3.47 -10.14 8.02
C VAL A 64 2.97 -10.25 6.60
N ALA A 65 2.56 -9.12 6.03
CA ALA A 65 2.20 -9.06 4.63
C ALA A 65 3.28 -9.80 3.86
N GLU A 66 2.92 -10.99 3.38
CA GLU A 66 3.72 -11.66 2.37
C GLU A 66 3.80 -10.61 1.28
N ALA A 67 5.03 -10.16 0.98
CA ALA A 67 5.26 -9.41 -0.23
C ALA A 67 4.80 -10.34 -1.34
N ALA A 68 3.54 -10.19 -1.74
CA ALA A 68 2.98 -10.89 -2.88
C ALA A 68 3.96 -10.60 -4.00
N ALA A 69 4.51 -11.65 -4.60
CA ALA A 69 5.27 -11.50 -5.83
C ALA A 69 4.46 -10.58 -6.74
N PRO A 70 5.09 -9.58 -7.40
CA PRO A 70 4.36 -8.72 -8.31
C PRO A 70 3.65 -9.63 -9.30
N ILE A 71 2.33 -9.68 -9.21
CA ILE A 71 1.52 -10.08 -10.33
C ILE A 71 1.89 -9.05 -11.39
N GLU A 72 2.66 -9.49 -12.38
CA GLU A 72 2.73 -8.85 -13.69
C GLU A 72 1.30 -8.90 -14.24
N ALA A 73 0.44 -8.03 -13.71
CA ALA A 73 -0.86 -7.74 -14.28
C ALA A 73 -0.51 -7.07 -15.60
N SER A 74 -0.41 -7.89 -16.64
CA SER A 74 -0.15 -7.43 -18.00
C SER A 74 -1.39 -6.68 -18.47
N GLY A 75 -1.43 -5.40 -18.15
CA GLY A 75 -2.55 -4.49 -18.42
C GLY A 75 -2.55 -3.32 -17.45
N THR A 76 -2.85 -2.15 -17.96
CA THR A 76 -3.03 -0.94 -17.14
C THR A 76 -4.49 -0.88 -16.70
N PRO A 77 -4.80 -0.86 -15.39
CA PRO A 77 -6.16 -0.76 -14.91
C PRO A 77 -6.84 0.52 -15.42
N VAL A 78 -8.14 0.41 -15.66
CA VAL A 78 -9.00 1.58 -15.90
C VAL A 78 -9.70 1.97 -14.61
N PHE A 79 -10.11 3.22 -14.51
CA PHE A 79 -11.03 3.65 -13.46
C PHE A 79 -12.46 3.66 -13.99
N ILE A 80 -13.41 3.18 -13.17
CA ILE A 80 -14.84 3.29 -13.47
C ILE A 80 -15.42 4.45 -12.67
N ASP A 81 -15.70 5.55 -13.36
CA ASP A 81 -16.31 6.74 -12.78
C ASP A 81 -17.84 6.60 -12.82
N CYS A 82 -18.45 6.31 -11.67
CA CYS A 82 -19.90 6.17 -11.50
C CYS A 82 -20.56 5.22 -12.51
N GLY A 83 -19.97 4.02 -12.67
CA GLY A 83 -20.46 2.97 -13.55
C GLY A 83 -20.02 3.11 -15.02
N LYS A 84 -19.27 4.16 -15.37
CA LYS A 84 -18.75 4.37 -16.72
C LYS A 84 -17.23 4.29 -16.75
N PRO A 85 -16.61 3.59 -17.71
CA PRO A 85 -15.16 3.63 -17.86
C PRO A 85 -14.69 5.07 -18.12
N ALA A 86 -13.79 5.57 -17.27
CA ALA A 86 -13.20 6.90 -17.40
C ALA A 86 -12.04 6.94 -18.42
N GLY A 87 -11.60 5.77 -18.88
CA GLY A 87 -10.40 5.62 -19.71
C GLY A 87 -9.11 5.63 -18.89
N SER A 88 -7.98 5.84 -19.57
CA SER A 88 -6.67 6.02 -18.95
C SER A 88 -6.47 7.50 -18.61
N GLU A 89 -5.96 7.78 -17.41
CA GLU A 89 -5.58 9.13 -16.97
C GLU A 89 -6.68 10.20 -17.16
N PRO A 90 -7.90 9.99 -16.63
CA PRO A 90 -8.98 10.94 -16.78
C PRO A 90 -8.64 12.29 -16.13
N LYS A 91 -9.12 13.38 -16.75
CA LYS A 91 -8.95 14.74 -16.21
C LYS A 91 -9.97 15.13 -15.15
N ARG A 92 -10.99 14.30 -14.96
CA ARG A 92 -12.04 14.48 -13.96
C ARG A 92 -12.47 13.12 -13.41
N ILE A 93 -12.70 13.06 -12.10
CA ILE A 93 -13.25 11.90 -11.39
C ILE A 93 -14.35 12.38 -10.45
N THR A 94 -15.51 11.73 -10.49
CA THR A 94 -16.64 12.02 -9.61
C THR A 94 -16.48 11.27 -8.29
N LEU A 95 -16.56 11.99 -7.18
CA LEU A 95 -16.42 11.44 -5.82
C LEU A 95 -17.76 11.11 -5.16
N SER A 96 -18.84 11.74 -5.63
CA SER A 96 -20.22 11.46 -5.20
C SER A 96 -21.08 11.11 -6.42
N CYS A 97 -21.33 9.82 -6.65
CA CYS A 97 -22.06 9.37 -7.83
C CYS A 97 -23.56 9.66 -7.80
N GLN A 98 -24.14 9.88 -6.61
CA GLN A 98 -25.58 10.07 -6.45
C GLN A 98 -26.04 11.44 -6.95
N ASP A 99 -25.30 12.49 -6.63
CA ASP A 99 -25.65 13.88 -6.90
C ASP A 99 -24.63 14.58 -7.83
N GLN A 100 -23.44 14.00 -8.02
CA GLN A 100 -22.34 14.54 -8.81
C GLN A 100 -21.88 15.94 -8.35
N ASN A 101 -22.11 16.26 -7.06
CA ASN A 101 -21.77 17.56 -6.48
C ASN A 101 -20.35 17.63 -5.92
N ASP A 102 -19.64 16.51 -5.83
CA ASP A 102 -18.27 16.40 -5.34
C ASP A 102 -17.43 15.63 -6.36
N PHE A 103 -16.39 16.27 -6.88
CA PHE A 103 -15.52 15.73 -7.91
C PHE A 103 -14.14 16.37 -7.84
N ILE A 104 -13.15 15.72 -8.47
CA ILE A 104 -11.83 16.31 -8.72
C ILE A 104 -11.74 16.56 -10.22
N GLU A 105 -11.31 17.76 -10.60
CA GLU A 105 -11.06 18.17 -11.98
C GLU A 105 -9.62 18.66 -12.18
N ASP A 106 -9.26 18.91 -13.43
CA ASP A 106 -7.92 19.35 -13.85
C ASP A 106 -6.80 18.43 -13.34
N ILE A 107 -7.07 17.13 -13.29
CA ILE A 107 -6.14 16.14 -12.76
C ILE A 107 -4.89 16.04 -13.65
N THR A 108 -3.73 16.19 -13.04
CA THR A 108 -2.43 15.86 -13.60
C THR A 108 -1.93 14.59 -12.91
N TRP A 109 -1.69 13.54 -13.69
CA TRP A 109 -1.20 12.27 -13.18
C TRP A 109 0.32 12.28 -13.13
N ASP A 110 0.87 11.90 -11.99
CA ASP A 110 2.29 11.72 -11.76
C ASP A 110 2.68 10.25 -12.02
N GLU A 111 1.79 9.33 -11.67
CA GLU A 111 1.92 7.90 -11.96
C GLU A 111 0.59 7.32 -12.44
N TRP A 112 0.67 6.43 -13.43
CA TRP A 112 -0.43 5.57 -13.84
C TRP A 112 0.13 4.19 -14.22
N SER A 113 0.24 3.29 -13.25
CA SER A 113 0.87 1.98 -13.42
C SER A 113 -0.15 0.84 -13.46
N SER A 114 0.28 -0.41 -13.29
CA SER A 114 -0.62 -1.55 -13.15
C SER A 114 -1.12 -1.74 -11.71
N THR A 115 -0.53 -1.03 -10.75
CA THR A 115 -0.75 -1.23 -9.31
C THR A 115 -1.34 -0.01 -8.62
N ILE A 116 -0.99 1.18 -9.09
CA ILE A 116 -1.38 2.45 -8.48
C ILE A 116 -1.42 3.55 -9.56
N ALA A 117 -2.33 4.50 -9.40
CA ALA A 117 -2.27 5.77 -10.09
C ALA A 117 -2.29 6.91 -9.07
N THR A 118 -1.38 7.86 -9.22
CA THR A 118 -1.27 9.03 -8.34
C THR A 118 -1.31 10.30 -9.18
N GLY A 119 -2.02 11.29 -8.68
CA GLY A 119 -2.12 12.57 -9.35
C GLY A 119 -2.60 13.66 -8.43
N THR A 120 -2.65 14.86 -8.97
CA THR A 120 -3.06 16.06 -8.26
C THR A 120 -4.07 16.84 -9.11
N GLY A 121 -5.11 17.37 -8.48
CA GLY A 121 -6.12 18.19 -9.16
C GLY A 121 -6.81 19.19 -8.22
N THR A 122 -7.94 19.72 -8.68
CA THR A 122 -8.78 20.63 -7.89
C THR A 122 -10.05 19.89 -7.46
N ARG A 123 -10.26 19.72 -6.15
CA ARG A 123 -11.53 19.20 -5.64
C ARG A 123 -12.56 20.31 -5.64
N VAL A 124 -13.74 20.02 -6.17
CA VAL A 124 -14.88 20.93 -6.22
C VAL A 124 -16.06 20.28 -5.52
N THR A 125 -16.60 20.96 -4.51
CA THR A 125 -17.89 20.67 -3.89
C THR A 125 -18.84 21.79 -4.27
N VAL A 126 -20.00 21.48 -4.84
CA VAL A 126 -20.95 22.49 -5.37
C VAL A 126 -21.77 23.17 -4.26
N ASP A 127 -22.16 22.42 -3.22
CA ASP A 127 -22.98 22.95 -2.12
C ASP A 127 -22.51 22.41 -0.74
N PRO A 128 -21.89 23.24 0.11
CA PRO A 128 -21.50 24.63 -0.17
C PRO A 128 -20.39 24.68 -1.23
N ASP A 129 -20.37 25.74 -2.04
CA ASP A 129 -19.31 25.96 -3.03
C ASP A 129 -17.94 26.01 -2.34
N ARG A 130 -17.09 25.03 -2.64
CA ARG A 130 -15.75 24.89 -2.12
C ARG A 130 -14.84 24.32 -3.18
N ARG A 131 -13.70 24.98 -3.39
CA ARG A 131 -12.65 24.51 -4.29
C ARG A 131 -11.34 24.39 -3.52
N VAL A 132 -10.68 23.23 -3.63
CA VAL A 132 -9.40 22.94 -2.98
C VAL A 132 -8.41 22.50 -4.05
N GLU A 133 -7.51 23.40 -4.40
CA GLU A 133 -6.41 23.13 -5.34
C GLU A 133 -5.36 22.20 -4.73
N ASN A 134 -4.52 21.61 -5.58
CA ASN A 134 -3.44 20.70 -5.18
C ASN A 134 -3.92 19.53 -4.32
N THR A 135 -5.14 19.05 -4.58
CA THR A 135 -5.69 17.89 -3.91
C THR A 135 -5.09 16.63 -4.53
N GLU A 136 -4.37 15.87 -3.72
CA GLU A 136 -3.85 14.54 -4.10
C GLU A 136 -5.02 13.57 -4.30
N ILE A 137 -4.93 12.79 -5.37
CA ILE A 137 -5.78 11.63 -5.66
C ILE A 137 -4.92 10.39 -5.88
N VAL A 138 -5.32 9.30 -5.24
CA VAL A 138 -4.69 7.98 -5.39
C VAL A 138 -5.74 6.96 -5.77
N LEU A 139 -5.54 6.27 -6.89
CA LEU A 139 -6.30 5.11 -7.30
C LEU A 139 -5.47 3.85 -7.06
N GLY A 140 -6.10 2.83 -6.50
CA GLY A 140 -5.38 1.61 -6.11
C GLY A 140 -6.25 0.38 -6.10
N SER A 141 -5.71 -0.68 -5.49
CA SER A 141 -6.35 -1.99 -5.39
C SER A 141 -6.87 -2.48 -6.74
N PRO A 142 -6.00 -2.69 -7.75
CA PRO A 142 -6.43 -3.20 -9.04
C PRO A 142 -7.06 -4.58 -8.87
N GLN A 143 -8.22 -4.81 -9.50
CA GLN A 143 -8.94 -6.08 -9.48
C GLN A 143 -9.43 -6.43 -10.88
N GLU A 144 -9.47 -7.71 -11.22
CA GLU A 144 -10.16 -8.17 -12.43
C GLU A 144 -11.67 -8.17 -12.18
N VAL A 145 -12.39 -7.29 -12.89
CA VAL A 145 -13.85 -7.18 -12.83
C VAL A 145 -14.39 -7.31 -14.25
N ASN A 146 -15.25 -8.31 -14.47
CA ASN A 146 -15.80 -8.64 -15.80
C ASN A 146 -14.73 -8.85 -16.90
N GLY A 147 -13.57 -9.41 -16.53
CA GLY A 147 -12.47 -9.67 -17.46
C GLY A 147 -11.62 -8.44 -17.83
N GLY A 148 -11.82 -7.31 -17.15
CA GLY A 148 -10.98 -6.11 -17.27
C GLY A 148 -10.36 -5.71 -15.93
N LEU A 149 -9.11 -5.25 -15.96
CA LEU A 149 -8.41 -4.78 -14.77
C LEU A 149 -8.91 -3.36 -14.41
N GLN A 150 -9.33 -3.17 -13.16
CA GLN A 150 -9.94 -1.93 -12.71
C GLN A 150 -9.37 -1.49 -11.37
N TYR A 151 -9.09 -0.19 -11.22
CA TYR A 151 -8.86 0.39 -9.90
C TYR A 151 -10.16 0.39 -9.11
N THR A 152 -10.13 -0.17 -7.90
CA THR A 152 -11.34 -0.34 -7.07
C THR A 152 -11.35 0.55 -5.83
N THR A 153 -10.21 1.16 -5.49
CA THR A 153 -10.13 2.15 -4.41
C THR A 153 -9.77 3.52 -4.96
N VAL A 154 -10.35 4.54 -4.34
CA VAL A 154 -9.98 5.94 -4.53
C VAL A 154 -9.73 6.57 -3.18
N SER A 155 -8.63 7.30 -3.04
CA SER A 155 -8.30 8.09 -1.86
C SER A 155 -8.01 9.52 -2.27
N VAL A 156 -8.48 10.47 -1.47
CA VAL A 156 -8.36 11.91 -1.73
C VAL A 156 -7.73 12.55 -0.50
N ALA A 157 -6.57 13.18 -0.67
CA ALA A 157 -5.76 13.72 0.44
C ALA A 157 -5.56 12.69 1.58
N GLY A 158 -5.26 11.44 1.20
CA GLY A 158 -5.06 10.32 2.14
C GLY A 158 -6.34 9.73 2.75
N VAL A 159 -7.52 10.26 2.45
CA VAL A 159 -8.81 9.75 2.95
C VAL A 159 -9.47 8.89 1.88
N SER A 160 -9.75 7.63 2.18
CA SER A 160 -10.49 6.76 1.27
C SER A 160 -11.91 7.30 1.03
N VAL A 161 -12.28 7.42 -0.23
CA VAL A 161 -13.60 7.82 -0.70
C VAL A 161 -14.28 6.60 -1.31
N ASN A 162 -15.57 6.41 -1.04
CA ASN A 162 -16.39 5.45 -1.76
C ASN A 162 -17.42 6.25 -2.56
N PRO A 163 -17.18 6.45 -3.87
CA PRO A 163 -18.17 7.06 -4.75
C PRO A 163 -19.34 6.09 -4.85
N GLY A 164 -20.34 6.31 -4.01
CA GLY A 164 -21.37 5.32 -3.71
C GLY A 164 -21.90 4.60 -4.96
N THR A 165 -21.75 3.27 -4.99
CA THR A 165 -22.24 2.43 -6.07
C THR A 165 -23.75 2.28 -5.93
N GLN A 166 -24.54 3.18 -6.52
CA GLN A 166 -25.97 2.92 -6.70
C GLN A 166 -26.14 2.32 -8.09
N TYR A 167 -26.15 0.98 -8.13
CA TYR A 167 -26.55 0.16 -9.27
C TYR A 167 -28.07 0.17 -9.45
#